data_AF-A0A7V9MCB1-F1
#
_entry.id   AF-A0A7V9MCB1-F1
#
_cell.length_a   1.000
_cell.length_b   1.000
_cell.length_c   1.000
_cell.angle_alpha   90.00
_cell.angle_beta   90.00
_cell.angle_gamma   90.00
#
_symmetry.space_group_name_H-M   'P 1'
#
loop_
_entity.id
_entity.type
_entity.pdbx_description
1 polymer ?
#
loop_
_entity_poly.entity_id
_entity_poly.type
_entity_poly.pdbx_seq_one_letter_code
_entity_poly.pdbx_strand_id
1 'polypeptide(L)'
;MSCGNHHDVDCREILERVYAFIDNELDNADCQAISAHLAECAPCLHAVDLERMVKALVARSCTERAPVQLRERVLVSIRDVQVSFGPSHPGGGLEWARVESSQVEMTQQFNTRPELPGPLA
;
A
#
# COMPACT_ATOMS: atom_id res chain seq x y z
N MET A 1 -2.29 1.93 27.02
CA MET A 1 -2.02 3.18 27.77
C MET A 1 -3.26 4.06 27.65
N SER A 2 -3.81 4.57 28.75
CA SER A 2 -5.04 5.38 28.73
C SER A 2 -4.67 6.87 28.77
N CYS A 3 -5.29 7.65 27.91
CA CYS A 3 -5.06 9.07 27.65
C CYS A 3 -5.66 10.02 28.71
N GLY A 4 -6.24 9.50 29.80
CA GLY A 4 -6.68 10.30 30.96
C GLY A 4 -7.94 11.16 30.76
N ASN A 5 -8.43 11.32 29.52
CA ASN A 5 -9.66 12.04 29.17
C ASN A 5 -10.61 11.14 28.35
N HIS A 6 -11.91 11.39 28.49
CA HIS A 6 -12.95 10.71 27.71
C HIS A 6 -13.13 11.42 26.37
N HIS A 7 -12.73 10.78 25.29
CA HIS A 7 -12.97 11.22 23.91
C HIS A 7 -14.20 10.50 23.34
N ASP A 8 -14.80 11.02 22.27
CA ASP A 8 -15.94 10.36 21.60
C ASP A 8 -15.56 8.97 21.06
N VAL A 9 -14.31 8.83 20.60
CA VAL A 9 -13.70 7.55 20.23
C VAL A 9 -12.66 7.13 21.26
N ASP A 10 -12.72 5.88 21.73
CA ASP A 10 -11.82 5.36 22.76
C ASP A 10 -10.38 5.28 22.25
N CYS A 11 -9.42 5.79 23.05
CA CYS A 11 -7.99 5.75 22.73
C CYS A 11 -7.48 4.33 22.44
N ARG A 12 -8.02 3.31 23.09
CA ARG A 12 -7.68 1.91 22.84
C ARG A 12 -8.11 1.49 21.43
N GLU A 13 -9.31 1.88 21.02
CA GLU A 13 -9.86 1.56 19.71
C GLU A 13 -8.99 2.16 18.59
N ILE A 14 -8.51 3.39 18.79
CA ILE A 14 -7.59 4.07 17.88
C ILE A 14 -6.26 3.33 17.78
N LEU A 15 -5.69 2.95 18.93
CA LEU A 15 -4.40 2.25 18.98
C LEU A 15 -4.46 0.84 18.40
N GLU A 16 -5.60 0.15 18.49
CA GLU A 16 -5.79 -1.16 17.85
C GLU A 16 -5.78 -1.08 16.31
N ARG A 17 -6.12 0.09 15.75
CA ARG A 17 -6.14 0.34 14.29
C ARG A 17 -4.95 1.16 13.78
N VAL A 18 -3.98 1.48 14.64
CA VAL A 18 -2.88 2.40 14.30
C VAL A 18 -2.04 1.94 13.11
N TYR A 19 -1.78 0.65 12.97
CA TYR A 19 -0.99 0.13 11.85
C TYR A 19 -1.75 0.23 10.53
N ALA A 20 -3.02 -0.17 10.49
CA ALA A 20 -3.85 -0.01 9.30
C ALA A 20 -3.98 1.47 8.89
N PHE A 21 -4.04 2.38 9.86
CA PHE A 21 -4.02 3.82 9.60
C PHE A 21 -2.68 4.31 9.02
N ILE A 22 -1.54 3.90 9.59
CA ILE A 22 -0.20 4.27 9.10
C ILE A 22 0.05 3.71 7.70
N ASP A 23 -0.52 2.54 7.40
CA ASP A 23 -0.34 1.80 6.15
C ASP A 23 -1.36 2.20 5.09
N ASN A 24 -2.29 3.10 5.45
CA ASN A 24 -3.32 3.64 4.58
C ASN A 24 -4.32 2.57 4.08
N GLU A 25 -4.58 1.58 4.93
CA GLU A 25 -5.43 0.39 4.67
C GLU A 25 -6.86 0.52 5.22
N LEU A 26 -7.19 1.66 5.83
CA LEU A 26 -8.52 1.96 6.32
C LEU A 26 -9.37 2.67 5.27
N ASP A 27 -10.69 2.57 5.40
CA ASP A 27 -11.59 3.38 4.58
C ASP A 27 -11.50 4.87 4.95
N ASN A 28 -12.15 5.71 4.15
CA ASN A 28 -12.08 7.15 4.33
C ASN A 28 -12.74 7.62 5.64
N ALA A 29 -13.80 6.95 6.09
CA ALA A 29 -14.52 7.33 7.31
C ALA A 29 -13.68 7.02 8.55
N ASP A 30 -13.07 5.83 8.59
CA ASP A 30 -12.16 5.41 9.66
C ASP A 30 -10.91 6.29 9.72
N CYS A 31 -10.35 6.66 8.56
CA CYS A 31 -9.22 7.60 8.50
C CYS A 31 -9.58 8.97 9.10
N GLN A 32 -10.78 9.48 8.85
CA GLN A 32 -11.25 10.75 9.41
C GLN A 32 -11.45 10.67 10.91
N ALA A 33 -12.09 9.61 11.41
CA ALA A 33 -12.32 9.40 12.84
C ALA A 33 -11.00 9.34 13.62
N ILE A 34 -10.01 8.59 13.11
CA ILE A 34 -8.68 8.53 13.72
C ILE A 34 -7.99 9.89 13.66
N SER A 35 -8.03 10.58 12.52
CA SER A 35 -7.39 11.90 12.37
C SER A 35 -7.98 12.94 13.33
N ALA A 36 -9.30 12.94 13.53
CA ALA A 36 -9.97 13.81 14.49
C ALA A 36 -9.52 13.52 15.93
N HIS A 37 -9.44 12.24 16.30
CA HIS A 37 -8.94 11.85 17.62
C HIS A 37 -7.49 12.30 17.86
N LEU A 38 -6.60 12.10 16.86
CA LEU A 38 -5.19 12.49 16.98
C LEU A 38 -5.01 14.01 17.08
N ALA A 39 -5.94 14.81 16.53
CA ALA A 39 -5.93 16.26 16.67
C ALA A 39 -6.24 16.73 18.11
N GLU A 40 -6.96 15.92 18.88
CA GLU A 40 -7.42 16.25 20.24
C GLU A 40 -6.66 15.49 21.34
N CYS A 41 -5.97 14.40 21.00
CA CYS A 41 -5.30 13.51 21.94
C CYS A 41 -3.79 13.43 21.68
N ALA A 42 -3.03 14.33 22.32
CA ALA A 42 -1.56 14.36 22.23
C ALA A 42 -0.87 13.04 22.64
N PRO A 43 -1.33 12.28 23.66
CA PRO A 43 -0.76 10.97 23.97
C PRO A 43 -0.87 9.96 22.82
N CYS A 44 -2.02 9.92 22.14
CA CYS A 44 -2.23 9.02 20.99
C CYS A 44 -1.39 9.49 19.79
N LEU A 45 -1.33 10.80 19.52
CA LEU A 45 -0.48 11.36 18.47
C LEU A 45 0.99 10.95 18.66
N HIS A 46 1.51 11.06 19.89
CA HIS A 46 2.88 10.67 20.19
C HIS A 46 3.13 9.17 19.96
N ALA A 47 2.15 8.32 20.28
CA ALA A 47 2.24 6.89 20.00
C ALA A 47 2.28 6.61 18.48
N VAL A 48 1.42 7.26 17.69
CA VAL A 48 1.43 7.12 16.22
C VAL A 48 2.77 7.60 15.63
N ASP A 49 3.30 8.73 16.10
CA ASP A 49 4.59 9.25 15.65
C ASP A 49 5.73 8.29 15.96
N LEU A 50 5.72 7.65 17.14
CA LEU A 50 6.67 6.60 17.50
C LEU A 50 6.61 5.42 16.53
N GLU A 51 5.41 4.90 16.24
CA GLU A 51 5.23 3.81 15.29
C GLU A 51 5.71 4.19 13.88
N ARG A 52 5.45 5.43 13.42
CA ARG A 52 5.97 5.93 12.13
C ARG A 52 7.50 5.96 12.11
N MET A 53 8.13 6.41 13.19
CA MET A 53 9.60 6.42 13.32
C MET A 53 10.19 5.02 13.30
N VAL A 54 9.56 4.06 14.00
CA VAL A 54 9.96 2.65 14.00
C VAL A 54 9.84 2.06 12.59
N LYS A 55 8.69 2.27 11.91
CA LYS A 55 8.49 1.81 10.53
C LYS A 55 9.53 2.39 9.58
N ALA A 56 9.85 3.67 9.70
CA ALA A 56 10.90 4.32 8.92
C ALA A 56 12.31 3.76 9.21
N LEU A 57 12.59 3.37 10.46
CA LEU A 57 13.84 2.70 10.85
C LEU A 57 13.97 1.31 10.24
N VAL A 58 12.89 0.53 10.25
CA VAL A 58 12.90 -0.80 9.63
C VAL A 58 13.09 -0.67 8.11
N ALA A 59 12.32 0.21 7.46
CA ALA A 59 12.35 0.40 6.01
C ALA A 59 13.75 0.80 5.49
N ARG A 60 14.49 1.65 6.21
CA ARG A 60 15.86 2.03 5.82
C ARG A 60 16.90 0.95 6.07
N SER A 61 16.67 0.08 7.05
CA SER A 61 17.63 -0.94 7.48
C SER A 61 17.49 -2.24 6.68
N CYS A 62 16.29 -2.51 6.16
CA CYS A 62 15.94 -3.74 5.47
C CYS A 62 15.52 -3.45 4.01
N THR A 63 16.47 -3.00 3.19
CA THR A 63 16.21 -2.75 1.76
C THR A 63 16.63 -3.94 0.90
N GLU A 64 15.66 -4.66 0.34
CA GLU A 64 15.88 -5.63 -0.73
C GLU A 64 15.51 -5.02 -2.09
N ARG A 65 16.29 -5.31 -3.13
CA ARG A 65 15.92 -4.88 -4.49
C ARG A 65 15.05 -5.94 -5.12
N ALA A 66 13.84 -5.54 -5.52
CA ALA A 66 12.98 -6.38 -6.34
C ALA A 66 13.74 -6.85 -7.61
N PRO A 67 13.64 -8.13 -8.01
CA PRO A 67 14.21 -8.62 -9.25
C PRO A 67 13.72 -7.81 -10.46
N VAL A 68 14.60 -7.56 -11.43
CA VAL A 68 14.31 -6.73 -12.61
C VAL A 68 13.06 -7.21 -13.35
N GLN A 69 12.89 -8.52 -13.46
CA GLN A 69 11.75 -9.15 -14.14
C GLN A 69 10.43 -8.85 -13.43
N LEU A 70 10.41 -8.83 -12.09
CA LEU A 70 9.22 -8.46 -11.33
C LEU A 70 8.89 -6.99 -11.56
N ARG A 71 9.91 -6.12 -11.53
CA ARG A 71 9.74 -4.69 -11.78
C ARG A 71 9.21 -4.42 -13.19
N GLU A 72 9.73 -5.10 -14.21
CA GLU A 72 9.27 -4.99 -15.59
C GLU A 72 7.80 -5.42 -15.71
N ARG A 73 7.44 -6.58 -15.15
CA ARG A 73 6.05 -7.06 -15.13
C ARG A 73 5.09 -6.08 -14.46
N VAL A 74 5.47 -5.54 -13.30
CA VAL A 74 4.67 -4.53 -12.58
C VAL A 74 4.52 -3.26 -13.41
N LEU A 75 5.60 -2.77 -14.02
CA LEU A 75 5.53 -1.57 -14.87
C LEU A 75 4.66 -1.76 -16.11
N VAL A 76 4.72 -2.93 -16.73
CA VAL A 76 3.83 -3.29 -17.84
C VAL A 76 2.38 -3.32 -17.36
N SER A 77 2.09 -3.99 -16.23
CA SER A 77 0.74 -4.05 -15.66
C SER A 77 0.19 -2.68 -15.25
N ILE A 78 1.02 -1.79 -14.69
CA ILE A 78 0.62 -0.41 -14.35
C ILE A 78 0.30 0.40 -15.61
N ARG A 79 1.02 0.18 -16.71
CA ARG A 79 0.79 0.87 -18.00
C ARG A 79 -0.40 0.31 -18.76
N ASP A 80 -0.73 -0.96 -18.54
CA ASP A 80 -1.89 -1.62 -19.13
C ASP A 80 -3.18 -1.16 -18.43
N VAL A 81 -3.51 0.12 -18.58
CA VAL A 81 -4.81 0.68 -18.20
C VAL A 81 -5.76 0.48 -19.39
N GLN A 82 -6.41 -0.68 -19.44
CA GLN A 82 -7.44 -0.99 -20.42
C GLN A 82 -8.80 -0.43 -19.95
N VAL A 83 -9.16 0.79 -20.32
CA VAL A 83 -10.47 1.40 -20.01
C VAL A 83 -11.56 0.73 -20.86
N SER A 84 -12.32 -0.22 -20.30
CA SER A 84 -13.56 -0.73 -20.91
C SER A 84 -14.77 0.08 -20.44
N PHE A 85 -15.42 0.73 -21.41
CA PHE A 85 -16.67 1.46 -21.21
C PHE A 85 -17.83 0.45 -21.26
N GLY A 86 -18.61 0.33 -20.18
CA GLY A 86 -19.83 -0.49 -20.17
C GLY A 86 -20.94 0.14 -21.03
N PRO A 87 -21.92 -0.64 -21.54
CA PRO A 87 -23.01 -0.09 -22.32
C PRO A 87 -23.82 0.92 -21.50
N SER A 88 -23.94 2.15 -22.01
CA SER A 88 -24.69 3.24 -21.42
C SER A 88 -26.15 2.84 -21.18
N HIS A 89 -26.63 2.96 -19.94
CA HIS A 89 -28.06 2.88 -19.65
C HIS A 89 -28.76 4.10 -20.29
N PRO A 90 -29.89 3.95 -21.00
CA PRO A 90 -30.66 5.10 -21.46
C PRO A 90 -31.30 5.79 -20.24
N GLY A 91 -30.67 6.86 -19.77
CA GLY A 91 -31.11 7.60 -18.57
C GLY A 91 -29.98 8.21 -17.73
N GLY A 92 -28.99 8.83 -18.38
CA GLY A 92 -28.03 9.83 -17.87
C GLY A 92 -27.53 9.76 -16.42
N GLY A 93 -26.24 9.45 -16.24
CA GLY A 93 -25.49 9.77 -15.02
C GLY A 93 -24.11 9.10 -14.92
N LEU A 94 -23.10 9.71 -15.57
CA LEU A 94 -21.64 9.54 -15.43
C LEU A 94 -21.11 8.19 -14.88
N GLU A 95 -21.13 7.19 -15.77
CA GLU A 95 -20.04 6.33 -16.26
C GLU A 95 -18.87 5.96 -15.32
N TRP A 96 -18.87 4.70 -14.84
CA TRP A 96 -17.68 3.99 -14.34
C TRP A 96 -17.07 3.18 -15.49
N ALA A 97 -15.78 3.36 -15.78
CA ALA A 97 -15.04 2.47 -16.66
C ALA A 97 -14.50 1.27 -15.87
N ARG A 98 -14.65 0.06 -16.41
CA ARG A 98 -14.00 -1.15 -15.88
C ARG A 98 -12.61 -1.23 -16.50
N VAL A 99 -11.59 -1.59 -15.73
CA VAL A 99 -10.25 -1.82 -16.28
C VAL A 99 -10.03 -3.31 -16.49
N GLU A 100 -9.91 -3.78 -17.73
CA GLU A 100 -9.69 -5.20 -18.06
C GLU A 100 -8.28 -5.44 -18.61
N SER A 101 -7.34 -5.79 -17.74
CA SER A 101 -5.92 -5.94 -18.11
C SER A 101 -5.71 -7.05 -19.15
N SER A 102 -5.09 -6.70 -20.28
CA SER A 102 -4.86 -7.57 -21.43
C SER A 102 -3.50 -8.26 -21.33
N GLN A 103 -3.49 -9.56 -21.60
CA GLN A 103 -2.41 -10.49 -21.38
C GLN A 103 -1.14 -10.15 -22.19
N VAL A 104 -0.03 -9.91 -21.50
CA VAL A 104 1.30 -9.74 -22.14
C VAL A 104 1.93 -11.11 -22.35
N GLU A 105 1.91 -11.60 -23.59
CA GLU A 105 2.64 -12.81 -23.99
C GLU A 105 4.15 -12.56 -23.96
N MET A 106 4.77 -12.94 -22.84
CA MET A 106 6.20 -12.83 -22.62
C MET A 106 6.91 -14.06 -23.19
N THR A 107 7.19 -14.03 -24.50
CA THR A 107 8.07 -15.00 -25.15
C THR A 107 9.53 -14.71 -24.76
N GLN A 108 10.03 -15.36 -23.72
CA GLN A 108 11.46 -15.42 -23.45
C GLN A 108 11.98 -16.85 -23.65
N GLN A 109 12.71 -17.02 -24.75
CA GLN A 109 13.65 -18.11 -24.96
C GLN A 109 14.62 -18.15 -23.76
N PHE A 110 14.54 -19.20 -22.95
CA PHE A 110 15.53 -19.49 -21.91
C PHE A 110 16.88 -19.78 -22.58
N ASN A 111 17.74 -18.77 -22.70
CA ASN A 111 19.15 -19.01 -22.96
C ASN A 111 19.86 -19.18 -21.60
N THR A 112 20.32 -20.40 -21.36
CA THR A 112 21.02 -20.83 -20.16
C THR A 112 22.31 -20.04 -19.98
N ARG A 113 22.52 -19.53 -18.76
CA ARG A 113 23.79 -18.90 -18.36
C ARG A 113 24.85 -20.01 -18.26
N PRO A 114 26.04 -19.90 -18.89
CA PRO A 114 27.12 -20.83 -18.61
C PRO A 114 27.64 -20.58 -17.19
N GLU A 115 27.74 -21.66 -16.41
CA GLU A 115 28.37 -21.69 -15.09
C GLU A 115 29.86 -21.33 -15.25
N LEU A 116 30.32 -20.31 -14.52
CA LEU A 116 31.75 -20.03 -14.38
C LEU A 116 32.27 -20.79 -13.16
N PRO A 117 33.34 -21.59 -13.27
CA PRO A 117 33.95 -22.25 -12.11
C PRO A 117 34.61 -21.19 -11.21
N GLY A 118 34.28 -21.25 -9.92
CA GLY A 118 34.93 -20.41 -8.91
C GLY A 118 36.42 -20.71 -8.82
N PRO A 119 37.27 -19.71 -8.52
CA PRO A 119 38.69 -19.96 -8.36
C PRO A 119 38.95 -20.68 -7.02
N LEU A 120 39.67 -21.80 -7.14
CA LEU A 120 40.40 -22.46 -6.07
C LEU A 120 41.63 -21.62 -5.71
N ALA A 121 41.68 -21.10 -4.49
CA ALA A 121 42.88 -20.90 -3.64
C ALA A 121 42.53 -20.05 -2.41
#